data_AF-N9T3P7-F1
#
_entry.id   AF-N9T3P7-F1
#
_cell.length_a   1.000
_cell.length_b   1.000
_cell.length_c   1.000
_cell.angle_alpha   90.00
_cell.angle_beta   90.00
_cell.angle_gamma   90.00
#
_symmetry.space_group_name_H-M   'P 1'
#
loop_
_entity.id
_entity.type
_entity.pdbx_description
1 polymer ?
#
loop_
_entity_poly.entity_id
_entity_poly.type
_entity_poly.pdbx_seq_one_letter_code
_entity_poly.pdbx_strand_id
1 'polypeptide(L)'
;MSTIGYFQKFGLTGAKYALANIPDKTATHLGVVIDDEPTYYSLDFGSYWDNSDWQDSDFRTEAELSEAYKDGWCVDLSKLKRLVESMDLIHSNGGWNGTKNTITLFQSSLDLGLYHGVDGVDAEKEIPRLKQAVADYRAIYADGGAE
;
A
#
# COMPACT_ATOMS: atom_id res chain seq x y z
N MET A 1 -0.73 1.16 15.50
CA MET A 1 -0.41 1.93 14.28
C MET A 1 -1.00 1.24 13.05
N SER A 2 -1.77 1.96 12.22
CA SER A 2 -2.35 1.40 10.98
C SER A 2 -1.31 1.34 9.84
N THR A 3 -1.61 0.63 8.75
CA THR A 3 -0.79 0.64 7.52
C THR A 3 -0.48 2.05 7.00
N ILE A 4 -1.43 2.98 7.09
CA ILE A 4 -1.21 4.38 6.72
C ILE A 4 -0.22 5.03 7.69
N GLY A 5 -0.39 4.82 8.99
CA GLY A 5 0.54 5.32 10.00
C GLY A 5 1.97 4.79 9.83
N TYR A 6 2.11 3.51 9.47
CA TYR A 6 3.40 2.93 9.11
C TYR A 6 4.02 3.65 7.91
N PHE A 7 3.22 3.85 6.85
CA PHE A 7 3.67 4.57 5.66
C PHE A 7 4.07 6.01 5.97
N GLN A 8 3.31 6.74 6.78
CA GLN A 8 3.63 8.10 7.22
C GLN A 8 4.94 8.14 8.03
N LYS A 9 5.19 7.14 8.87
CA LYS A 9 6.39 7.07 9.73
C LYS A 9 7.66 6.71 8.96
N PHE A 10 7.60 5.72 8.06
CA PHE A 10 8.79 5.17 7.40
C PHE A 10 8.92 5.58 5.92
N GLY A 11 7.89 6.21 5.36
CA GLY A 11 7.84 6.66 3.99
C GLY A 11 7.84 5.53 2.96
N LEU A 12 7.96 5.93 1.68
CA LEU A 12 7.99 5.01 0.55
C LEU A 12 9.17 4.02 0.63
N THR A 13 10.34 4.47 1.08
CA THR A 13 11.54 3.63 1.19
C THR A 13 11.34 2.52 2.22
N GLY A 14 10.84 2.84 3.42
CA GLY A 14 10.57 1.84 4.45
C GLY A 14 9.47 0.87 4.05
N ALA A 15 8.39 1.37 3.43
CA ALA A 15 7.34 0.52 2.89
C ALA A 15 7.87 -0.47 1.83
N LYS A 16 8.69 0.00 0.89
CA LYS A 16 9.34 -0.86 -0.11
C LYS A 16 10.29 -1.87 0.52
N TYR A 17 11.05 -1.47 1.53
CA TYR A 17 11.94 -2.35 2.27
C TYR A 17 11.16 -3.48 2.94
N ALA A 18 10.07 -3.18 3.65
CA ALA A 18 9.21 -4.20 4.27
C ALA A 18 8.66 -5.17 3.22
N LEU A 19 8.14 -4.68 2.10
CA LEU A 19 7.61 -5.55 1.04
C LEU A 19 8.69 -6.42 0.36
N ALA A 20 9.92 -5.94 0.25
CA ALA A 20 11.02 -6.68 -0.36
C ALA A 20 11.55 -7.82 0.53
N ASN A 21 11.32 -7.73 1.85
CA ASN A 21 11.78 -8.71 2.83
C ASN A 21 10.68 -9.68 3.27
N ILE A 22 9.54 -9.70 2.58
CA ILE A 22 8.51 -10.70 2.85
C ILE A 22 9.09 -12.09 2.50
N PRO A 23 9.04 -13.06 3.44
CA PRO A 23 9.69 -14.37 3.26
C PRO A 23 9.14 -15.17 2.08
N ASP A 24 7.82 -15.13 1.89
CA ASP A 24 7.14 -15.70 0.73
C ASP A 24 5.79 -15.01 0.47
N LYS A 25 5.00 -15.48 -0.51
CA LYS A 25 3.73 -14.85 -0.88
C LYS A 25 2.57 -15.16 0.09
N THR A 26 2.79 -15.89 1.17
CA THR A 26 1.74 -16.32 2.12
C THR A 26 1.59 -15.38 3.31
N ALA A 27 2.56 -14.50 3.56
CA ALA A 27 2.44 -13.47 4.57
C ALA A 27 1.33 -12.46 4.21
N THR A 28 0.45 -12.19 5.15
CA THR A 28 -0.65 -11.23 5.01
C THR A 28 -0.40 -9.97 5.82
N HIS A 29 0.32 -10.09 6.94
CA HIS A 29 0.53 -9.00 7.89
C HIS A 29 2.00 -8.89 8.30
N LEU A 30 2.36 -7.69 8.72
CA LEU A 30 3.62 -7.40 9.40
C LEU A 30 3.32 -6.88 10.80
N GLY A 31 3.78 -7.63 11.81
CA GLY A 31 3.92 -7.16 13.18
C GLY A 31 5.27 -6.47 13.33
N VAL A 32 5.27 -5.26 13.88
CA VAL A 32 6.52 -4.49 14.04
C VAL A 32 6.79 -4.32 15.52
N VAL A 33 7.93 -4.84 15.96
CA VAL A 33 8.47 -4.54 17.28
C VAL A 33 9.40 -3.34 17.12
N ILE A 34 9.23 -2.31 17.95
CA ILE A 34 10.27 -1.29 18.11
C ILE A 34 11.40 -1.96 18.89
N ASP A 35 12.59 -2.03 18.28
CA ASP A 35 13.84 -2.63 18.80
C ASP A 35 14.09 -4.14 18.49
N ASP A 36 13.21 -4.84 17.78
CA ASP A 36 13.47 -6.19 17.22
C ASP A 36 13.15 -6.26 15.72
N GLU A 37 13.61 -7.33 15.06
CA GLU A 37 13.35 -7.57 13.63
C GLU A 37 11.85 -7.66 13.31
N PRO A 38 11.40 -7.17 12.14
CA PRO A 38 10.01 -7.28 11.70
C PRO A 38 9.54 -8.74 11.67
N THR A 39 8.40 -9.03 12.29
CA THR A 39 7.80 -10.37 12.26
C THR A 39 6.66 -10.42 11.24
N TYR A 40 6.77 -11.29 10.25
CA TYR A 40 5.71 -11.50 9.27
C TYR A 40 4.72 -12.53 9.76
N TYR A 41 3.45 -12.30 9.49
CA TYR A 41 2.35 -13.17 9.88
C TYR A 41 1.55 -13.60 8.66
N SER A 42 1.05 -14.83 8.70
CA SER A 42 -0.05 -15.28 7.88
C SER A 42 -1.26 -15.56 8.75
N LEU A 43 -2.20 -14.63 8.80
CA LEU A 43 -3.47 -14.83 9.51
C LEU A 43 -4.31 -15.97 8.90
N ASP A 44 -4.18 -16.22 7.59
CA ASP A 44 -4.92 -17.28 6.89
C ASP A 44 -4.49 -18.68 7.38
N PHE A 45 -3.21 -18.82 7.72
CA PHE A 45 -2.64 -20.07 8.23
C PHE A 45 -2.42 -20.05 9.76
N GLY A 46 -2.70 -18.93 10.42
CA GLY A 46 -2.47 -18.76 11.85
C GLY A 46 -1.00 -18.93 12.24
N SER A 47 -0.06 -18.43 11.43
CA SER A 47 1.38 -18.66 11.61
C SER A 47 2.19 -17.37 11.52
N TYR A 48 3.44 -17.41 12.00
CA TYR A 48 4.42 -16.33 11.89
C TYR A 48 5.76 -16.83 11.37
N TRP A 49 6.50 -15.95 10.70
CA TRP A 49 7.80 -16.29 10.16
C TRP A 49 8.90 -16.04 11.18
N ASP A 50 9.67 -17.08 11.47
CA ASP A 50 10.84 -17.02 12.33
C ASP A 50 11.87 -18.06 11.91
N ASN A 51 13.16 -17.74 12.06
CA ASN A 51 14.27 -18.67 11.79
C ASN A 51 14.18 -19.42 10.44
N SER A 52 13.72 -18.73 9.41
CA SER A 52 13.52 -19.26 8.04
C SER A 52 12.42 -20.32 7.90
N ASP A 53 11.46 -20.36 8.83
CA ASP A 53 10.31 -21.27 8.76
C ASP A 53 9.04 -20.63 9.34
N TRP A 54 7.88 -21.21 9.00
CA TRP A 54 6.59 -20.81 9.55
C TRP A 54 6.34 -21.53 10.88
N GLN A 55 6.20 -20.76 11.95
CA GLN A 55 5.86 -21.22 13.28
C GLN A 55 4.35 -21.01 13.54
N ASP A 56 3.76 -21.89 14.34
CA ASP A 56 2.35 -21.76 14.73
C ASP A 56 2.17 -20.52 15.63
N SER A 57 1.19 -19.70 15.31
CA SER A 57 0.81 -18.51 16.08
C SER A 57 -0.48 -18.81 16.82
N ASP A 58 -0.76 -18.11 17.91
CA ASP A 58 -2.10 -18.12 18.54
C ASP A 58 -3.03 -17.05 17.94
N PHE A 59 -2.51 -16.12 17.14
CA PHE A 59 -3.29 -15.02 16.58
C PHE A 59 -4.05 -15.46 15.32
N ARG A 60 -5.33 -15.10 15.24
CA ARG A 60 -6.24 -15.46 14.12
C ARG A 60 -6.87 -14.23 13.48
N THR A 61 -6.73 -13.06 14.10
CA THR A 61 -7.34 -11.80 13.64
C THR A 61 -6.36 -10.64 13.69
N GLU A 62 -6.63 -9.61 12.89
CA GLU A 62 -5.88 -8.34 12.94
C GLU A 62 -5.98 -7.66 14.31
N ALA A 63 -7.11 -7.81 14.99
CA ALA A 63 -7.35 -7.22 16.30
C ALA A 63 -6.43 -7.85 17.36
N GLU A 64 -6.32 -9.18 17.38
CA GLU A 64 -5.43 -9.90 18.27
C GLU A 64 -3.95 -9.56 18.00
N LEU A 65 -3.53 -9.52 16.73
CA LEU A 65 -2.18 -9.07 16.38
C LEU A 65 -1.92 -7.64 16.82
N SER A 66 -2.88 -6.74 16.60
CA SER A 66 -2.75 -5.35 17.02
C SER A 66 -2.63 -5.24 18.54
N GLU A 67 -3.41 -6.00 19.30
CA GLU A 67 -3.34 -5.98 20.77
C GLU A 67 -2.02 -6.55 21.30
N ALA A 68 -1.49 -7.60 20.66
CA ALA A 68 -0.25 -8.25 21.06
C ALA A 68 1.01 -7.42 20.81
N TYR A 69 1.04 -6.64 19.72
CA TYR A 69 2.18 -5.81 19.37
C TYR A 69 2.05 -4.42 20.01
N LYS A 70 3.06 -4.03 20.82
CA LYS A 70 3.13 -2.73 21.52
C LYS A 70 2.72 -1.58 20.58
N ASP A 71 1.86 -0.69 21.08
CA ASP A 71 1.29 0.46 20.35
C ASP A 71 0.39 0.11 19.13
N GLY A 72 -0.09 -1.14 19.01
CA GLY A 72 -1.07 -1.51 18.00
C GLY A 72 -0.49 -1.78 16.62
N TRP A 73 0.78 -2.16 16.49
CA TRP A 73 1.45 -2.22 15.18
C TRP A 73 1.10 -3.51 14.44
N CYS A 74 0.04 -3.43 13.64
CA CYS A 74 -0.35 -4.45 12.69
C CYS A 74 -0.51 -3.80 11.32
N VAL A 75 0.32 -4.24 10.36
CA VAL A 75 0.36 -3.68 9.01
C VAL A 75 -0.11 -4.71 8.01
N ASP A 76 -1.27 -4.47 7.41
CA ASP A 76 -1.75 -5.24 6.25
C ASP A 76 -0.81 -5.01 5.06
N LEU A 77 -0.17 -6.10 4.59
CA LEU A 77 0.83 -6.07 3.52
C LEU A 77 0.19 -5.82 2.15
N SER A 78 -1.02 -6.31 1.92
CA SER A 78 -1.81 -6.06 0.71
C SER A 78 -2.13 -4.57 0.58
N LYS A 79 -2.58 -3.97 1.68
CA LYS A 79 -2.82 -2.52 1.74
C LYS A 79 -1.52 -1.74 1.60
N LEU A 80 -0.43 -2.18 2.23
CA LEU A 80 0.88 -1.52 2.12
C LEU A 80 1.39 -1.53 0.67
N LYS A 81 1.26 -2.67 -0.01
CA LYS A 81 1.58 -2.83 -1.43
C LYS A 81 0.78 -1.87 -2.30
N ARG A 82 -0.54 -1.78 -2.09
CA ARG A 82 -1.39 -0.81 -2.80
C ARG A 82 -0.89 0.62 -2.61
N LEU A 83 -0.56 1.03 -1.39
CA LEU A 83 -0.05 2.38 -1.11
C LEU A 83 1.28 2.64 -1.84
N VAL A 84 2.20 1.67 -1.86
CA VAL A 84 3.46 1.77 -2.61
C VAL A 84 3.21 1.93 -4.11
N GLU A 85 2.34 1.09 -4.68
CA GLU A 85 1.96 1.17 -6.10
C GLU A 85 1.29 2.51 -6.46
N SER A 86 0.41 3.00 -5.59
CA SER A 86 -0.25 4.30 -5.72
C SER A 86 0.76 5.46 -5.72
N MET A 87 1.75 5.42 -4.83
CA MET A 87 2.79 6.45 -4.76
C MET A 87 3.73 6.41 -5.97
N ASP A 88 4.13 5.22 -6.42
CA ASP A 88 4.93 5.07 -7.63
C ASP A 88 4.19 5.59 -8.87
N LEU A 89 2.88 5.32 -8.97
CA LEU A 89 2.04 5.83 -10.05
C LEU A 89 1.90 7.36 -10.02
N ILE A 90 1.80 7.96 -8.84
CA ILE A 90 1.76 9.41 -8.70
C ILE A 90 3.08 10.02 -9.14
N HIS A 91 4.21 9.49 -8.67
CA HIS A 91 5.53 9.98 -9.06
C HIS A 91 5.77 9.84 -10.57
N SER A 92 5.37 8.71 -11.19
CA SER A 92 5.53 8.52 -12.63
C SER A 92 4.68 9.48 -13.48
N ASN A 93 3.61 10.03 -12.90
CA ASN A 93 2.75 11.03 -13.53
C ASN A 93 3.18 12.48 -13.25
N GLY A 94 4.39 12.70 -12.71
CA GLY A 94 4.86 14.05 -12.38
C GLY A 94 4.30 14.61 -11.08
N GLY A 95 3.92 13.73 -10.15
CA GLY A 95 3.37 14.09 -8.85
C GLY A 95 1.85 14.34 -8.87
N TRP A 96 1.32 14.77 -7.72
CA TRP A 96 -0.12 14.91 -7.47
C TRP A 96 -0.87 15.70 -8.55
N ASN A 97 -0.37 16.88 -8.90
CA ASN A 97 -1.01 17.73 -9.92
C ASN A 97 -0.93 17.12 -11.31
N GLY A 98 0.20 16.47 -11.64
CA GLY A 98 0.36 15.75 -12.89
C GLY A 98 -0.64 14.58 -13.01
N THR A 99 -0.80 13.79 -11.96
CA THR A 99 -1.81 12.71 -11.90
C THR A 99 -3.23 13.24 -12.12
N LYS A 100 -3.61 14.35 -11.48
CA LYS A 100 -4.92 14.97 -11.68
C LYS A 100 -5.13 15.44 -13.12
N ASN A 101 -4.11 16.06 -13.73
CA ASN A 101 -4.17 16.50 -15.12
C ASN A 101 -4.31 15.31 -16.08
N THR A 102 -3.59 14.20 -15.83
CA THR A 102 -3.74 12.95 -16.60
C THR A 102 -5.16 12.41 -16.50
N ILE A 103 -5.76 12.37 -15.30
CA ILE A 103 -7.17 11.95 -15.13
C ILE A 103 -8.10 12.82 -15.95
N THR A 104 -7.95 14.15 -15.88
CA THR A 104 -8.79 15.09 -16.66
C THR A 104 -8.63 14.85 -18.16
N LEU A 105 -7.39 14.67 -18.65
CA LEU A 105 -7.11 14.40 -20.05
C LEU A 105 -7.79 13.12 -20.54
N PHE A 106 -7.66 12.02 -19.78
CA PHE A 106 -8.27 10.74 -20.13
C PHE A 106 -9.79 10.83 -20.11
N GLN A 107 -10.37 11.48 -19.09
CA GLN A 107 -11.83 11.66 -19.00
C GLN A 107 -12.37 12.47 -20.18
N SER A 108 -11.76 13.63 -20.49
CA SER A 108 -12.18 14.44 -21.64
C SER A 108 -12.07 13.67 -22.96
N SER A 109 -11.07 12.81 -23.09
CA SER A 109 -10.87 12.04 -24.31
C SER A 109 -11.86 10.87 -24.44
N LEU A 110 -12.29 10.25 -23.33
CA LEU A 110 -13.40 9.29 -23.33
C LEU A 110 -14.73 9.98 -23.67
N ASP A 111 -15.00 11.13 -23.05
CA ASP A 111 -16.24 11.88 -23.26
C ASP A 111 -16.40 12.33 -24.73
N LEU A 112 -15.28 12.57 -25.42
CA LEU A 112 -15.24 12.93 -26.84
C LEU A 112 -15.18 11.71 -27.79
N GLY A 113 -15.15 10.48 -27.26
CA GLY A 113 -15.03 9.26 -28.07
C GLY A 113 -13.67 9.13 -28.79
N LEU A 114 -12.62 9.77 -28.26
CA LEU A 114 -11.29 9.80 -28.87
C LEU A 114 -10.38 8.66 -28.40
N TYR A 115 -10.79 7.91 -27.37
CA TYR A 115 -9.98 6.86 -26.74
C TYR A 115 -10.12 5.49 -27.40
N HIS A 116 -10.01 5.44 -28.72
CA HIS A 116 -9.99 4.18 -29.49
C HIS A 116 -8.62 3.91 -30.13
N GLY A 117 -7.59 4.72 -29.85
CA GLY A 117 -6.36 4.73 -30.67
C GLY A 117 -5.05 5.15 -30.00
N VAL A 118 -4.92 5.11 -28.68
CA VAL A 118 -3.59 5.16 -28.04
C VAL A 118 -3.18 3.72 -27.74
N ASP A 119 -2.28 3.17 -28.56
CA ASP A 119 -1.75 1.83 -28.36
C ASP A 119 -1.16 1.69 -26.94
N GLY A 120 -1.69 0.73 -26.19
CA GLY A 120 -1.22 0.39 -24.84
C GLY A 120 -1.83 1.19 -23.70
N VAL A 121 -2.80 2.10 -23.94
CA VAL A 121 -3.50 2.81 -22.86
C VAL A 121 -5.00 2.55 -22.92
N ASP A 122 -5.52 1.95 -21.86
CA ASP A 122 -6.96 1.72 -21.66
C ASP A 122 -7.47 2.73 -20.61
N ALA A 123 -8.01 3.86 -21.06
CA ALA A 123 -8.48 4.93 -20.16
C ALA A 123 -9.57 4.45 -19.19
N GLU A 124 -10.43 3.51 -19.60
CA GLU A 124 -11.48 2.97 -18.73
C GLU A 124 -10.89 2.23 -17.53
N LYS A 125 -9.71 1.61 -17.69
CA LYS A 125 -8.97 0.96 -16.60
C LYS A 125 -8.02 1.91 -15.86
N GLU A 126 -7.36 2.82 -16.58
CA GLU A 126 -6.36 3.71 -15.99
C GLU A 126 -6.99 4.81 -15.13
N ILE A 127 -8.15 5.36 -15.50
CA ILE A 127 -8.82 6.40 -14.70
C ILE A 127 -9.15 5.92 -13.28
N PRO A 128 -9.82 4.76 -13.07
CA PRO A 128 -10.06 4.22 -11.73
C PRO A 128 -8.76 4.02 -10.92
N ARG A 129 -7.72 3.51 -11.57
CA ARG A 129 -6.42 3.25 -10.93
C ARG A 129 -5.74 4.55 -10.46
N LEU A 130 -5.74 5.58 -11.30
CA LEU A 130 -5.21 6.91 -10.94
C LEU A 130 -6.06 7.58 -9.85
N LYS A 131 -7.40 7.43 -9.89
CA LYS A 131 -8.29 7.92 -8.83
C LYS A 131 -8.02 7.24 -7.49
N GLN A 132 -7.77 5.93 -7.49
CA GLN A 132 -7.37 5.21 -6.27
C GLN A 132 -6.04 5.72 -5.73
N ALA A 133 -5.05 5.95 -6.60
CA ALA A 133 -3.76 6.50 -6.18
C ALA A 133 -3.90 7.89 -5.55
N VAL A 134 -4.75 8.74 -6.12
CA VAL A 134 -5.11 10.06 -5.58
C VAL A 134 -5.79 9.93 -4.20
N ALA A 135 -6.69 8.96 -4.02
CA ALA A 135 -7.33 8.73 -2.73
C ALA A 135 -6.31 8.26 -1.67
N ASP A 136 -5.41 7.35 -2.03
CA ASP A 136 -4.35 6.84 -1.16
C ASP A 136 -3.37 7.94 -0.74
N TYR A 137 -2.92 8.78 -1.68
CA TYR A 137 -2.05 9.92 -1.38
C TYR A 137 -2.71 10.89 -0.41
N ARG A 138 -4.00 11.21 -0.61
CA ARG A 138 -4.75 12.02 0.35
C ARG A 138 -4.80 11.36 1.71
N ALA A 139 -5.07 10.06 1.79
CA ALA A 139 -5.13 9.37 3.07
C ALA A 139 -3.79 9.41 3.81
N ILE A 140 -2.66 9.42 3.10
CA ILE A 140 -1.32 9.56 3.69
C ILE A 140 -1.04 11.00 4.14
N TYR A 141 -1.40 12.01 3.35
CA TYR A 141 -0.97 13.41 3.58
C TYR A 141 -2.07 14.37 4.05
N ALA A 142 -3.32 13.93 4.27
CA ALA A 142 -4.42 14.81 4.66
C ALA A 142 -4.23 15.48 6.04
N ASP A 143 -3.35 14.96 6.90
CA ASP A 143 -3.01 15.57 8.21
C ASP A 143 -1.80 16.52 8.18
N GLY A 144 -1.17 16.74 7.01
CA GLY A 144 -0.04 17.65 6.86
C GLY A 144 -0.04 18.27 5.47
N GLY A 145 -0.58 19.49 5.38
CA GLY A 145 -0.88 20.23 4.15
C GLY A 145 0.02 19.95 2.96
N ALA A 146 -0.56 19.33 1.94
CA ALA A 146 0.01 19.31 0.60
C ALA A 146 -0.31 20.67 -0.07
N GLU A 147 0.63 21.61 0.02
CA GLU A 147 0.76 22.73 -0.92
C GLU A 147 1.48 22.29 -2.19
#